data_AF-A0A7G9Z034-F1
#
_entry.id   AF-A0A7G9Z034-F1
#
_cell.length_a   1.000
_cell.length_b   1.000
_cell.length_c   1.000
_cell.angle_alpha   90.00
_cell.angle_beta   90.00
_cell.angle_gamma   90.00
#
_symmetry.space_group_name_H-M   'P 1'
#
loop_
_entity.id
_entity.type
_entity.pdbx_description
1 polymer ?
#
loop_
_entity_poly.entity_id
_entity_poly.type
_entity_poly.pdbx_seq_one_letter_code
_entity_poly.pdbx_strand_id
1 'polypeptide(L)'
;METNGTPLYRKQMSESEIIDICKHLVEKNGIRSIERITGHHRDTIGRLLEDMAEHAEEMNGYLIKNIGLTPFECDELWSFVKKNKKTLSSAAQIGLKKVMHGSTHA
;
A
#
# COMPACT_ATOMS: atom_id res chain seq x y z
N MET A 1 -5.06 22.05 6.18
CA MET A 1 -5.05 21.37 4.87
C MET A 1 -5.81 20.07 5.05
N GLU A 2 -6.86 19.85 4.28
CA GLU A 2 -7.80 18.71 4.47
C GLU A 2 -7.14 17.33 4.29
N THR A 3 -6.09 17.23 3.46
CA THR A 3 -5.40 15.95 3.17
C THR A 3 -4.14 15.71 4.00
N ASN A 4 -3.86 16.53 5.01
CA ASN A 4 -2.65 16.38 5.83
C ASN A 4 -2.66 15.04 6.59
N GLY A 5 -1.54 14.29 6.52
CA GLY A 5 -1.44 12.96 7.11
C GLY A 5 -2.08 11.84 6.31
N THR A 6 -2.44 12.08 5.04
CA THR A 6 -2.99 11.05 4.13
C THR A 6 -2.05 10.83 2.95
N PRO A 7 -2.14 9.67 2.25
CA PRO A 7 -1.44 9.45 0.97
C PRO A 7 -1.76 10.47 -0.13
N LEU A 8 -2.83 11.25 0.05
CA LEU A 8 -3.29 12.28 -0.89
C LEU A 8 -2.63 13.63 -0.64
N TYR A 9 -1.81 13.75 0.41
CA TYR A 9 -1.16 15.01 0.76
C TYR A 9 -0.26 15.53 -0.36
N ARG A 10 -0.46 16.79 -0.76
CA ARG A 10 0.29 17.50 -1.82
C ARG A 10 0.29 16.82 -3.19
N LYS A 11 -0.67 15.93 -3.47
CA LYS A 11 -0.85 15.36 -4.80
C LYS A 11 -1.45 16.42 -5.75
N GLN A 12 -0.93 16.45 -6.97
CA GLN A 12 -1.42 17.32 -8.05
C GLN A 12 -2.56 16.66 -8.84
N MET A 13 -2.70 15.34 -8.71
CA MET A 13 -3.81 14.58 -9.29
C MET A 13 -5.07 14.80 -8.45
N SER A 14 -6.22 14.83 -9.10
CA SER A 14 -7.51 14.77 -8.44
C SER A 14 -7.70 13.44 -7.70
N GLU A 15 -8.58 13.43 -6.70
CA GLU A 15 -8.92 12.21 -5.97
C GLU A 15 -9.50 11.13 -6.90
N SER A 16 -10.30 11.52 -7.90
CA SER A 16 -10.84 10.60 -8.90
C SER A 16 -9.76 9.91 -9.73
N GLU A 17 -8.70 10.63 -10.13
CA GLU A 17 -7.57 10.05 -10.86
C GLU A 17 -6.80 9.05 -10.00
N ILE A 18 -6.59 9.39 -8.73
CA ILE A 18 -5.94 8.52 -7.76
C ILE A 18 -6.74 7.23 -7.55
N ILE A 19 -8.05 7.35 -7.36
CA ILE A 19 -8.96 6.21 -7.21
C ILE A 19 -8.92 5.32 -8.46
N ASP A 20 -8.90 5.91 -9.65
CA ASP A 20 -8.87 5.15 -10.91
C ASP A 20 -7.58 4.34 -11.08
N ILE A 21 -6.42 4.95 -10.76
CA ILE A 21 -5.13 4.24 -10.71
C ILE A 21 -5.20 3.05 -9.73
N CYS A 22 -5.74 3.25 -8.54
CA CYS A 22 -5.87 2.20 -7.53
C CYS A 22 -6.79 1.08 -7.98
N LYS A 23 -7.92 1.39 -8.63
CA LYS A 23 -8.82 0.39 -9.20
C LYS A 23 -8.09 -0.50 -10.19
N HIS A 24 -7.32 0.08 -11.11
CA HIS A 24 -6.55 -0.73 -12.05
C HIS A 24 -5.52 -1.63 -11.38
N LEU A 25 -4.89 -1.18 -10.29
CA LEU A 25 -3.98 -2.00 -9.51
C LEU A 25 -4.71 -3.20 -8.86
N VAL A 26 -5.90 -2.97 -8.29
CA VAL A 26 -6.75 -4.04 -7.72
C VAL A 26 -7.15 -5.06 -8.79
N GLU A 27 -7.41 -4.60 -10.02
CA GLU A 27 -7.63 -5.44 -11.21
C GLU A 27 -6.34 -6.10 -11.76
N LYS A 28 -5.24 -6.07 -10.99
CA LYS A 28 -3.96 -6.71 -11.28
C LYS A 28 -3.23 -6.15 -12.51
N ASN A 29 -3.53 -4.92 -12.91
CA ASN A 29 -2.77 -4.25 -13.96
C ASN A 29 -1.37 -3.89 -13.46
N GLY A 30 -0.34 -4.18 -14.27
CA GLY A 30 1.01 -3.68 -14.00
C GLY A 30 1.14 -2.18 -14.27
N ILE A 31 2.10 -1.51 -13.63
CA ILE A 31 2.31 -0.04 -13.73
C ILE A 31 2.34 0.48 -15.18
N ARG A 32 2.99 -0.25 -16.10
CA ARG A 32 3.04 0.12 -17.53
C ARG A 32 1.68 -0.01 -18.23
N SER A 33 0.82 -0.92 -17.77
CA SER A 33 -0.55 -1.02 -18.26
C SER A 33 -1.37 0.17 -17.77
N ILE A 34 -1.25 0.50 -16.48
CA ILE A 34 -1.92 1.65 -15.87
C ILE A 34 -1.50 2.97 -16.55
N GLU A 35 -0.22 3.15 -16.86
CA GLU A 35 0.30 4.30 -17.62
C GLU A 35 -0.41 4.45 -18.98
N ARG A 36 -0.61 3.36 -19.72
CA ARG A 36 -1.31 3.39 -21.01
C ARG A 36 -2.80 3.67 -20.87
N ILE A 37 -3.44 3.19 -19.80
CA ILE A 37 -4.89 3.34 -19.58
C ILE A 37 -5.22 4.74 -19.08
N THR A 38 -4.46 5.24 -18.10
CA THR A 38 -4.72 6.52 -17.40
C THR A 38 -3.97 7.70 -18.00
N GLY A 39 -2.97 7.46 -18.86
CA GLY A 39 -2.11 8.49 -19.44
C GLY A 39 -1.11 9.10 -18.44
N HIS A 40 -1.07 8.61 -17.20
CA HIS A 40 -0.16 9.12 -16.17
C HIS A 40 1.21 8.45 -16.32
N HIS A 41 2.29 9.24 -16.23
CA HIS A 41 3.64 8.70 -16.33
C HIS A 41 3.90 7.65 -15.23
N ARG A 42 4.58 6.55 -15.59
CA ARG A 42 4.86 5.44 -14.66
C ARG A 42 5.52 5.86 -13.35
N ASP A 43 6.35 6.90 -13.36
CA ASP A 43 7.01 7.40 -12.14
C ASP A 43 6.01 8.10 -11.21
N THR A 44 5.01 8.79 -11.76
CA THR A 44 3.92 9.38 -10.97
C THR A 44 3.09 8.28 -10.32
N ILE A 45 2.75 7.23 -11.10
CA ILE A 45 2.03 6.06 -10.59
C ILE A 45 2.87 5.37 -9.51
N GLY A 46 4.15 5.10 -9.77
CA GLY A 46 5.06 4.46 -8.82
C GLY A 46 5.14 5.21 -7.49
N ARG A 47 5.35 6.53 -7.53
CA ARG A 47 5.38 7.37 -6.32
C ARG A 47 4.04 7.39 -5.59
N LEU A 48 2.91 7.39 -6.31
CA LEU A 48 1.60 7.30 -5.67
C LEU A 48 1.47 5.98 -4.88
N LEU A 49 1.87 4.86 -5.48
CA LEU A 49 1.80 3.54 -4.85
C LEU A 49 2.78 3.39 -3.69
N GLU A 50 3.96 4.01 -3.78
CA GLU A 50 4.92 4.07 -2.68
C GLU A 50 4.37 4.85 -1.50
N ASP A 51 3.83 6.06 -1.72
CA ASP A 51 3.23 6.87 -0.66
C ASP A 51 2.02 6.15 -0.01
N MET A 52 1.23 5.42 -0.79
CA MET A 52 0.15 4.58 -0.26
C MET A 52 0.67 3.42 0.59
N ALA A 53 1.77 2.79 0.16
CA ALA A 53 2.41 1.71 0.90
C ALA A 53 3.02 2.20 2.23
N GLU A 54 3.58 3.42 2.26
CA GLU A 54 4.12 4.02 3.49
C GLU A 54 3.03 4.26 4.55
N HIS A 55 1.80 4.57 4.12
CA HIS A 55 0.66 4.72 5.04
C HIS A 55 -0.06 3.39 5.32
N ALA A 56 0.40 2.26 4.77
CA ALA A 56 -0.22 0.95 5.02
C ALA A 56 -0.06 0.48 6.48
N GLU A 57 0.80 1.12 7.29
CA GLU A 57 0.85 0.87 8.74
C GLU A 57 -0.52 1.14 9.40
N GLU A 58 -1.24 2.16 8.95
CA GLU A 58 -2.58 2.49 9.43
C GLU A 58 -3.63 1.45 9.01
N MET A 59 -3.38 0.73 7.91
CA MET A 59 -4.27 -0.34 7.45
C MET A 59 -4.39 -1.47 8.47
N ASN A 60 -3.34 -1.79 9.23
CA ASN A 60 -3.46 -2.80 10.29
C ASN A 60 -4.50 -2.39 11.34
N GLY A 61 -4.49 -1.10 11.73
CA GLY A 61 -5.49 -0.56 12.65
C GLY A 61 -6.90 -0.71 12.09
N TYR A 62 -7.08 -0.42 10.80
CA TYR A 62 -8.36 -0.58 10.12
C TYR A 62 -8.79 -2.05 10.01
N LEU A 63 -7.90 -2.96 9.61
CA LEU A 63 -8.18 -4.39 9.49
C LEU A 63 -8.62 -4.98 10.83
N ILE A 64 -7.94 -4.63 11.93
CA ILE A 64 -8.26 -5.14 13.26
C ILE A 64 -9.54 -4.49 13.80
N LYS A 65 -9.67 -3.15 13.73
CA LYS A 65 -10.77 -2.43 14.38
C LYS A 65 -12.07 -2.43 13.59
N ASN A 66 -11.99 -2.36 12.26
CA ASN A 66 -13.14 -2.16 11.39
C ASN A 66 -13.58 -3.45 10.70
N ILE A 67 -12.63 -4.35 10.39
CA ILE A 67 -12.93 -5.66 9.78
C ILE A 67 -12.98 -6.78 10.85
N GLY A 68 -12.40 -6.54 12.03
CA GLY A 68 -12.41 -7.51 13.14
C GLY A 68 -11.38 -8.63 12.98
N LEU A 69 -10.37 -8.45 12.12
CA LEU A 69 -9.28 -9.41 11.97
C LEU A 69 -8.48 -9.50 13.27
N THR A 70 -8.06 -10.70 13.62
CA THR A 70 -7.09 -10.90 14.68
C THR A 70 -5.70 -10.44 14.22
N PRO A 71 -4.81 -10.04 15.14
CA PRO A 71 -3.42 -9.72 14.80
C PRO A 71 -2.72 -10.85 14.03
N PHE A 72 -3.08 -12.11 14.31
CA PHE A 72 -2.53 -13.28 13.64
C PHE A 72 -2.97 -13.38 12.17
N GLU A 73 -4.26 -13.16 11.88
CA GLU A 73 -4.77 -13.17 10.50
C GLU A 73 -4.17 -12.03 9.67
N CYS A 74 -3.96 -10.86 10.28
CA CYS A 74 -3.22 -9.78 9.64
C CYS A 74 -1.77 -10.19 9.32
N ASP A 75 -1.08 -10.84 10.26
CA ASP A 75 0.30 -11.34 10.05
C ASP A 75 0.36 -12.41 8.94
N GLU A 76 -0.64 -13.29 8.83
CA GLU A 76 -0.76 -14.26 7.73
C GLU A 76 -1.00 -13.57 6.39
N LEU A 77 -1.91 -12.60 6.34
CA LEU A 77 -2.20 -11.81 5.14
C LEU A 77 -0.92 -11.13 4.62
N TRP A 78 -0.19 -10.45 5.50
CA TRP A 78 1.07 -9.82 5.13
C TRP A 78 2.14 -10.85 4.76
N SER A 79 2.15 -12.03 5.38
CA SER A 79 3.06 -13.12 5.01
C SER A 79 2.75 -13.72 3.63
N PHE A 80 1.48 -13.75 3.21
CA PHE A 80 1.06 -14.21 1.89
C PHE A 80 1.48 -13.22 0.78
N VAL A 81 1.25 -11.91 0.99
CA VAL A 81 1.68 -10.84 0.07
C VAL A 81 3.21 -10.83 -0.13
N LYS A 82 3.97 -11.32 0.87
CA LYS A 82 5.42 -11.23 1.05
C LYS A 82 6.26 -12.33 0.38
N LYS A 83 5.78 -13.03 -0.67
CA LYS A 83 6.60 -14.08 -1.32
C LYS A 83 7.92 -13.59 -1.94
N ASN A 84 8.18 -12.28 -2.10
CA ASN A 84 9.47 -11.78 -2.63
C ASN A 84 10.05 -10.60 -1.83
N LYS A 85 10.90 -10.89 -0.82
CA LYS A 85 11.59 -9.86 0.00
C LYS A 85 12.92 -9.36 -0.58
N LYS A 86 13.45 -10.03 -1.62
CA LYS A 86 14.82 -9.81 -2.13
C LYS A 86 15.04 -8.43 -2.74
N THR A 87 13.96 -7.71 -3.08
CA THR A 87 14.00 -6.44 -3.81
C THR A 87 13.47 -5.26 -3.00
N LEU A 88 13.24 -5.44 -1.69
CA LEU A 88 12.68 -4.38 -0.85
C LEU A 88 13.75 -3.37 -0.40
N SER A 89 13.41 -2.08 -0.46
CA SER A 89 14.21 -1.01 0.12
C SER A 89 14.28 -1.16 1.65
N SER A 90 15.31 -0.58 2.28
CA SER A 90 15.45 -0.60 3.74
C SER A 90 14.25 0.03 4.46
N ALA A 91 13.66 1.09 3.89
CA ALA A 91 12.46 1.73 4.42
C ALA A 91 11.26 0.78 4.40
N ALA A 92 11.02 0.10 3.27
CA ALA A 92 9.95 -0.90 3.17
C ALA A 92 10.16 -2.07 4.14
N GLN A 93 11.41 -2.50 4.36
CA GLN A 93 11.73 -3.53 5.36
C GLN A 93 11.43 -3.06 6.79
N ILE A 94 11.73 -1.80 7.12
CA ILE A 94 11.43 -1.21 8.43
C ILE A 94 9.92 -1.09 8.61
N GLY A 95 9.19 -0.58 7.60
CA GLY A 95 7.73 -0.52 7.60
C GLY A 95 7.14 -1.89 7.89
N LEU A 96 7.53 -2.92 7.13
CA LEU A 96 7.06 -4.30 7.33
C LEU A 96 7.33 -4.84 8.74
N LYS A 97 8.47 -4.53 9.36
CA LYS A 97 8.77 -4.95 10.73
C LYS A 97 7.84 -4.29 11.76
N LYS A 98 7.28 -3.12 11.47
CA LYS A 98 6.27 -2.47 12.31
C LYS A 98 4.89 -3.11 12.15
N VAL A 99 4.55 -3.52 10.92
CA VAL A 99 3.21 -4.04 10.60
C VAL A 99 3.05 -5.52 11.01
N MET A 100 4.14 -6.28 11.08
CA MET A 100 4.08 -7.69 11.51
C MET A 100 4.58 -7.85 12.94
N HIS A 101 3.84 -8.53 13.79
CA HIS A 101 4.19 -8.67 15.21
C HIS A 101 5.33 -9.67 15.48
N GLY A 102 5.95 -10.20 14.42
CA GLY A 102 6.93 -11.28 14.52
C GLY A 102 6.23 -12.58 14.91
N SER A 103 6.78 -13.71 14.43
CA SER A 103 6.35 -15.02 14.88
C SER A 103 6.58 -15.11 16.39
N THR A 104 5.52 -14.93 17.17
CA THR A 104 5.49 -15.49 18.53
C THR A 104 5.57 -16.99 18.31
N HIS A 105 6.68 -17.60 18.71
CA HIS A 105 6.82 -19.04 18.65
C HIS A 105 5.58 -19.67 19.33
N ALA A 106 4.82 -20.42 18.54
CA ALA A 106 3.90 -21.42 19.07
C ALA A 106 4.71 -22.52 19.77
#